data_AF-A0A2E4CCJ2-F1
#
_entry.id   AF-A0A2E4CCJ2-F1
#
_cell.length_a   1.000
_cell.length_b   1.000
_cell.length_c   1.000
_cell.angle_alpha   90.00
_cell.angle_beta   90.00
_cell.angle_gamma   90.00
#
_symmetry.space_group_name_H-M   'P 1'
#
loop_
_entity.id
_entity.type
_entity.pdbx_description
1 polymer ?
#
loop_
_entity_poly.entity_id
_entity_poly.type
_entity_poly.pdbx_seq_one_letter_code
_entity_poly.pdbx_strand_id
1 'polypeptide(L)'
;MNPNFCEILENEYSISAKVIKGRNFRKINQSWLEAFFPNVKRNTGHWVYRGYRWHAYSFNHEVTVSSEKAFGAFQAMPIEPFYLFHEWNDNLYECTAEVWPDLRALNDDIYIFPRQLEWMFVITHEMSIGLGPYFAHAVNECGE
;
A
#
# COMPACT_ATOMS: atom_id res chain seq x y z
N MET A 1 13.06 21.58 4.24
CA MET A 1 11.70 21.36 3.67
C MET A 1 11.78 20.02 2.98
N ASN A 2 11.08 18.99 3.50
CA ASN A 2 10.86 17.80 2.69
C ASN A 2 10.16 18.27 1.41
N PRO A 3 10.62 17.89 0.21
CA PRO A 3 9.86 18.15 -1.01
C PRO A 3 8.43 17.67 -0.76
N ASN A 4 7.45 18.44 -1.25
CA ASN A 4 6.08 17.99 -1.13
C ASN A 4 6.00 16.64 -1.83
N PHE A 5 5.58 15.57 -1.14
CA PHE A 5 5.58 14.22 -1.72
C PHE A 5 4.81 14.18 -3.06
N CYS A 6 3.78 15.02 -3.24
CA CYS A 6 3.13 15.25 -4.52
C CYS A 6 4.08 15.73 -5.64
N GLU A 7 4.98 16.66 -5.34
CA GLU A 7 5.96 17.18 -6.32
C GLU A 7 6.97 16.09 -6.73
N ILE A 8 7.37 15.21 -5.81
CA ILE A 8 8.21 14.04 -6.15
C ILE A 8 7.44 13.11 -7.09
N LEU A 9 6.22 12.75 -6.73
CA LEU A 9 5.36 11.88 -7.53
C LEU A 9 5.14 12.45 -8.95
N GLU A 10 4.90 13.75 -9.06
CA GLU A 10 4.66 14.42 -10.35
C GLU A 10 5.93 14.53 -11.19
N ASN A 11 7.02 15.07 -10.61
CA ASN A 11 8.23 15.38 -11.38
C ASN A 11 9.11 14.16 -11.69
N GLU A 12 9.16 13.18 -10.80
CA GLU A 12 10.06 12.03 -10.94
C GLU A 12 9.36 10.79 -11.48
N TYR A 13 8.05 10.66 -11.25
CA TYR A 13 7.29 9.45 -11.57
C TYR A 13 6.12 9.67 -12.51
N SER A 14 5.88 10.91 -12.97
CA SER A 14 4.75 11.27 -13.84
C SER A 14 3.38 10.88 -13.27
N ILE A 15 3.23 10.97 -11.95
CA ILE A 15 1.99 10.68 -11.23
C ILE A 15 1.32 12.00 -10.85
N SER A 16 0.08 12.20 -11.31
CA SER A 16 -0.74 13.28 -10.77
C SER A 16 -1.33 12.84 -9.44
N ALA A 17 -1.09 13.60 -8.36
CA ALA A 17 -1.49 13.23 -7.01
C ALA A 17 -2.29 14.35 -6.32
N LYS A 18 -3.46 14.01 -5.79
CA LYS A 18 -4.30 14.89 -4.98
C LYS A 18 -4.38 14.39 -3.55
N VAL A 19 -4.10 15.27 -2.59
CA VAL A 19 -4.14 14.90 -1.17
C VAL A 19 -5.57 14.79 -0.64
N ILE A 20 -5.87 13.67 0.01
CA ILE A 20 -7.08 13.39 0.78
C ILE A 20 -6.72 13.44 2.27
N LYS A 21 -7.48 14.22 3.03
CA LYS A 21 -7.27 14.45 4.47
C LYS A 21 -8.57 14.32 5.27
N GLY A 22 -8.45 14.39 6.59
CA GLY A 22 -9.60 14.56 7.49
C GLY A 22 -10.57 13.38 7.48
N ARG A 23 -11.87 13.66 7.37
CA ARG A 23 -12.93 12.64 7.44
C ARG A 23 -12.84 11.63 6.30
N ASN A 24 -12.55 12.08 5.08
CA ASN A 24 -12.46 11.20 3.92
C ASN A 24 -11.27 10.24 4.03
N PHE A 25 -10.11 10.76 4.47
CA PHE A 25 -8.95 9.93 4.77
C PHE A 25 -9.29 8.83 5.78
N ARG A 26 -9.87 9.19 6.94
CA ARG A 26 -10.21 8.23 7.99
C ARG A 26 -11.16 7.14 7.50
N LYS A 27 -12.15 7.51 6.68
CA LYS A 27 -13.11 6.56 6.11
C LYS A 27 -12.42 5.55 5.19
N ILE A 28 -11.62 6.04 4.24
CA ILE A 28 -10.90 5.18 3.28
C ILE A 28 -9.88 4.30 4.02
N ASN A 29 -9.11 4.90 4.93
CA ASN A 29 -8.13 4.18 5.73
C ASN A 29 -8.76 3.07 6.57
N GLN A 30 -9.95 3.28 7.14
CA GLN A 30 -10.64 2.23 7.89
C GLN A 30 -11.05 1.05 6.99
N SER A 31 -11.66 1.31 5.83
CA SER A 31 -12.02 0.24 4.89
C SER A 31 -10.79 -0.49 4.34
N TRP A 32 -9.70 0.24 4.08
CA TRP A 32 -8.42 -0.34 3.69
C TRP A 32 -7.85 -1.27 4.78
N LEU A 33 -7.89 -0.82 6.04
CA LEU A 33 -7.43 -1.63 7.18
C LEU A 33 -8.21 -2.95 7.30
N GLU A 34 -9.53 -2.88 7.17
CA GLU A 34 -10.42 -4.04 7.23
C GLU A 34 -10.19 -5.02 6.08
N ALA A 35 -9.90 -4.52 4.88
CA ALA A 35 -9.70 -5.35 3.69
C ALA A 35 -8.36 -6.13 3.72
N PHE A 36 -7.30 -5.51 4.25
CA PHE A 36 -5.92 -6.01 4.07
C PHE A 36 -5.21 -6.46 5.35
N PHE A 37 -5.72 -6.12 6.53
CA PHE A 37 -5.12 -6.47 7.83
C PHE A 37 -6.10 -7.12 8.84
N PRO A 38 -7.15 -7.87 8.43
CA PRO A 38 -8.15 -8.39 9.36
C PRO A 38 -7.60 -9.46 10.31
N ASN A 39 -6.67 -10.31 9.88
CA ASN A 39 -6.07 -11.36 10.71
C ASN A 39 -5.10 -10.78 11.73
N VAL A 40 -4.36 -9.71 11.39
CA VAL A 40 -3.59 -8.96 12.41
C VAL A 40 -4.53 -8.42 13.48
N LYS A 41 -5.63 -7.79 13.07
CA LYS A 41 -6.63 -7.24 13.99
C LYS A 41 -7.24 -8.32 14.88
N ARG A 42 -7.64 -9.45 14.29
CA ARG A 42 -8.23 -10.59 15.01
C ARG A 42 -7.26 -11.21 16.01
N ASN A 43 -6.00 -11.39 15.62
CA ASN A 43 -5.03 -12.14 16.42
C ASN A 43 -4.35 -11.28 17.49
N THR A 44 -4.27 -9.95 17.30
CA THR A 44 -3.51 -9.05 18.17
C THR A 44 -4.35 -7.95 18.83
N GLY A 45 -5.56 -7.71 18.34
CA GLY A 45 -6.39 -6.57 18.76
C GLY A 45 -5.98 -5.23 18.15
N HIS A 46 -4.89 -5.17 17.37
CA HIS A 46 -4.36 -3.95 16.76
C HIS A 46 -4.31 -4.06 15.22
N TRP A 47 -4.32 -2.92 14.53
CA TRP A 47 -4.17 -2.87 13.06
C TRP A 47 -2.70 -2.86 12.59
N VAL A 48 -1.77 -2.75 13.53
CA VAL A 48 -0.32 -2.64 13.30
C VAL A 48 0.35 -3.70 14.15
N TYR A 49 1.25 -4.48 13.57
CA TYR A 49 2.02 -5.49 14.30
C TYR A 49 3.48 -5.07 14.39
N ARG A 50 4.04 -5.05 15.60
CA ARG A 50 5.46 -4.71 15.84
C ARG A 50 5.91 -3.39 15.17
N GLY A 51 5.04 -2.39 15.15
CA GLY A 51 5.37 -1.03 14.69
C GLY A 51 5.07 -0.71 13.23
N TYR A 52 4.82 -1.71 12.37
CA TYR A 52 4.57 -1.50 10.94
C TYR A 52 3.37 -2.31 10.46
N ARG A 53 2.54 -1.76 9.56
CA ARG A 53 1.43 -2.53 8.97
C ARG A 53 1.92 -3.66 8.08
N TRP A 54 2.97 -3.45 7.28
CA TRP A 54 3.52 -4.48 6.39
C TRP A 54 4.05 -5.72 7.13
N HIS A 55 4.30 -5.64 8.44
CA HIS A 55 4.60 -6.82 9.27
C HIS A 55 3.47 -7.84 9.30
N ALA A 56 2.25 -7.46 8.92
CA ALA A 56 1.18 -8.40 8.64
C ALA A 56 1.61 -9.50 7.65
N TYR A 57 2.43 -9.13 6.68
CA TYR A 57 2.89 -10.00 5.59
C TYR A 57 4.17 -10.74 5.96
N SER A 58 5.18 -10.05 6.51
CA SER A 58 6.46 -10.70 6.85
C SER A 58 6.34 -11.72 7.99
N PHE A 59 5.35 -11.56 8.87
CA PHE A 59 5.05 -12.51 9.94
C PHE A 59 3.91 -13.48 9.60
N ASN A 60 3.48 -13.53 8.33
CA ASN A 60 2.45 -14.46 7.84
C ASN A 60 1.11 -14.36 8.58
N HIS A 61 0.72 -13.16 9.06
CA HIS A 61 -0.64 -12.95 9.54
C HIS A 61 -1.63 -12.91 8.37
N GLU A 62 -1.21 -12.36 7.23
CA GLU A 62 -2.02 -12.21 6.02
C GLU A 62 -1.39 -12.95 4.85
N VAL A 63 -2.21 -13.40 3.90
CA VAL A 63 -1.74 -14.08 2.68
C VAL A 63 -1.15 -13.05 1.72
N THR A 64 0.00 -13.38 1.14
CA THR A 64 0.71 -12.48 0.24
C THR A 64 1.60 -13.21 -0.77
N VAL A 65 1.95 -12.51 -1.84
CA VAL A 65 3.09 -12.79 -2.70
C VAL A 65 4.18 -11.75 -2.38
N SER A 66 5.45 -12.15 -2.38
CA SER A 66 6.57 -11.26 -2.05
C SER A 66 7.61 -11.12 -3.17
N SER A 67 8.51 -10.14 -3.01
CA SER A 67 9.70 -9.93 -3.85
C SER A 67 9.35 -9.65 -5.32
N GLU A 68 10.18 -10.06 -6.29
CA GLU A 68 9.91 -9.81 -7.72
C GLU A 68 8.58 -10.38 -8.22
N LYS A 69 8.06 -11.44 -7.59
CA LYS A 69 6.72 -11.97 -7.92
C LYS A 69 5.62 -10.97 -7.54
N ALA A 70 5.77 -10.28 -6.42
CA ALA A 70 4.84 -9.23 -6.01
C ALA A 70 4.87 -8.06 -7.00
N PHE A 71 6.07 -7.66 -7.44
CA PHE A 71 6.21 -6.60 -8.42
C PHE A 71 5.61 -6.98 -9.78
N GLY A 72 5.85 -8.21 -10.25
CA GLY A 72 5.23 -8.72 -11.48
C GLY A 72 3.70 -8.77 -11.39
N ALA A 73 3.15 -9.17 -10.24
CA ALA A 73 1.70 -9.15 -10.02
C ALA A 73 1.13 -7.73 -10.05
N PHE A 74 1.81 -6.76 -9.41
CA PHE A 74 1.45 -5.35 -9.44
C PHE A 74 1.47 -4.78 -10.86
N GLN A 75 2.54 -5.00 -11.62
CA GLN A 75 2.66 -4.50 -12.99
C GLN A 75 1.62 -5.09 -13.96
N ALA A 76 1.06 -6.26 -13.63
CA ALA A 76 0.00 -6.90 -14.41
C ALA A 76 -1.40 -6.35 -14.11
N MET A 77 -1.59 -5.53 -13.07
CA MET A 77 -2.89 -4.94 -12.75
C MET A 77 -3.28 -3.87 -13.77
N PRO A 78 -4.58 -3.71 -14.09
CA PRO A 78 -5.04 -2.61 -14.92
C PRO A 78 -4.72 -1.28 -14.26
N ILE A 79 -4.35 -0.30 -15.08
CA ILE A 79 -4.07 1.06 -14.61
C ILE A 79 -5.39 1.82 -14.54
N GLU A 80 -5.77 2.14 -13.31
CA GLU A 80 -6.96 2.92 -12.97
C GLU A 80 -6.57 3.94 -11.89
N PRO A 81 -7.39 4.97 -11.61
CA PRO A 81 -7.16 5.83 -10.47
C PRO A 81 -6.96 5.02 -9.18
N PHE A 82 -5.84 5.26 -8.51
CA PHE A 82 -5.41 4.47 -7.37
C PHE A 82 -5.12 5.36 -6.16
N TYR A 83 -4.97 4.72 -5.01
CA TYR A 83 -4.56 5.35 -3.79
C TYR A 83 -3.12 4.99 -3.48
N LEU A 84 -2.39 5.98 -2.96
CA LEU A 84 -1.06 5.82 -2.40
C LEU A 84 -1.10 6.32 -0.95
N PHE A 85 -0.71 5.46 -0.03
CA PHE A 85 -0.56 5.77 1.39
C PHE A 85 0.90 5.60 1.81
N HIS A 86 1.39 6.52 2.64
CA HIS A 86 2.74 6.48 3.19
C HIS A 86 2.62 6.29 4.71
N GLU A 87 3.26 5.26 5.29
CA GLU A 87 3.03 4.79 6.67
C GLU A 87 3.12 5.93 7.71
N TRP A 88 4.09 6.81 7.51
CA TRP A 88 4.42 7.92 8.41
C TRP A 88 3.60 9.20 8.21
N ASN A 89 2.72 9.24 7.22
CA ASN A 89 1.93 10.42 6.89
C ASN A 89 0.45 10.23 7.23
N ASP A 90 -0.18 11.24 7.85
CA ASP A 90 -1.64 11.28 8.08
C ASP A 90 -2.43 11.71 6.83
N ASN A 91 -1.92 11.39 5.64
CA ASN A 91 -2.51 11.79 4.37
C ASN A 91 -2.59 10.58 3.43
N LEU A 92 -3.65 10.55 2.63
CA LEU A 92 -3.75 9.65 1.49
C LEU A 92 -3.63 10.46 0.20
N TYR A 93 -3.03 9.88 -0.82
CA TYR A 93 -2.91 10.49 -2.14
C TYR A 93 -3.80 9.73 -3.10
N GLU A 94 -4.69 10.45 -3.78
CA GLU A 94 -5.43 9.94 -4.91
C GLU A 94 -4.66 10.25 -6.18
N CYS A 95 -4.29 9.20 -6.90
CA CYS A 95 -3.30 9.24 -7.95
C CYS A 95 -3.86 8.75 -9.28
N THR A 96 -3.32 9.31 -10.37
CA THR A 96 -3.51 8.82 -11.74
C THR A 96 -2.18 8.80 -12.46
N ALA A 97 -1.95 7.78 -13.28
CA ALA A 97 -0.78 7.63 -14.14
C ALA A 97 -1.17 6.95 -15.45
N GLU A 98 -0.36 7.09 -16.50
CA GLU A 98 -0.56 6.40 -17.78
C GLU A 98 0.07 4.99 -17.77
N VAL A 99 1.15 4.82 -17.00
CA VAL A 99 1.88 3.56 -16.81
C VAL A 99 2.14 3.36 -15.31
N TRP A 100 2.29 2.11 -14.86
CA TRP A 100 2.67 1.84 -13.47
C TRP A 100 4.08 2.38 -13.21
N PRO A 101 4.25 3.31 -12.26
CA PRO A 101 5.56 3.82 -11.89
C PRO A 101 6.29 2.80 -11.02
N ASP A 102 7.60 2.67 -11.21
CA ASP A 102 8.44 1.90 -10.30
C ASP A 102 8.86 2.76 -9.11
N LEU A 103 8.07 2.72 -8.05
CA LEU A 103 8.31 3.47 -6.82
C LEU A 103 9.28 2.78 -5.86
N ARG A 104 9.82 1.59 -6.20
CA ARG A 104 10.67 0.81 -5.27
C ARG A 104 11.95 1.57 -4.88
N ALA A 105 12.43 2.46 -5.75
CA ALA A 105 13.59 3.31 -5.49
C ALA A 105 13.39 4.31 -4.33
N LEU A 106 12.13 4.60 -3.93
CA LEU A 106 11.85 5.44 -2.77
C LEU A 106 12.31 4.79 -1.46
N ASN A 107 12.39 3.44 -1.40
CA ASN A 107 12.85 2.68 -0.24
C ASN A 107 12.21 3.15 1.09
N ASP A 108 10.89 3.34 1.07
CA ASP A 108 10.06 3.76 2.20
C ASP A 108 8.82 2.85 2.31
N ASP A 109 8.03 3.04 3.36
CA ASP A 109 6.84 2.24 3.65
C ASP A 109 5.61 2.83 2.94
N ILE A 110 5.39 2.34 1.72
CA ILE A 110 4.39 2.87 0.79
C ILE A 110 3.42 1.77 0.38
N TYR A 111 2.12 2.09 0.41
CA TYR A 111 1.03 1.19 0.04
C TYR A 111 0.28 1.76 -1.15
N ILE A 112 0.08 0.94 -2.17
CA ILE A 112 -0.61 1.28 -3.41
C ILE A 112 -1.80 0.34 -3.56
N PHE A 113 -3.01 0.88 -3.77
CA PHE A 113 -4.22 0.07 -3.88
C PHE A 113 -5.30 0.78 -4.72
N PRO A 114 -6.18 0.06 -5.43
CA PRO A 114 -7.26 0.66 -6.20
C PRO A 114 -8.40 1.12 -5.28
N ARG A 115 -9.31 1.94 -5.79
CA ARG A 115 -10.45 2.46 -5.00
C ARG A 115 -11.39 1.36 -4.49
N GLN A 116 -11.47 0.26 -5.24
CA GLN A 116 -12.31 -0.90 -4.97
C GLN A 116 -11.68 -1.84 -3.93
N LEU A 117 -10.43 -1.60 -3.53
CA LEU A 117 -9.69 -2.40 -2.54
C LEU A 117 -9.53 -3.87 -2.95
N GLU A 118 -9.40 -4.18 -4.23
CA GLU A 118 -9.28 -5.58 -4.70
C GLU A 118 -7.88 -6.17 -4.49
N TRP A 119 -6.86 -5.31 -4.48
CA TRP A 119 -5.46 -5.67 -4.28
C TRP A 119 -4.69 -4.54 -3.62
N MET A 120 -3.52 -4.87 -3.06
CA MET A 120 -2.58 -3.90 -2.53
C MET A 120 -1.15 -4.32 -2.85
N PHE A 121 -0.35 -3.36 -3.28
CA PHE A 121 1.10 -3.49 -3.40
C PHE A 121 1.79 -2.67 -2.31
N VAL A 122 2.80 -3.25 -1.68
CA VAL A 122 3.51 -2.65 -0.54
C VAL A 122 5.00 -2.61 -0.81
N ILE A 123 5.56 -1.41 -0.82
CA ILE A 123 7.00 -1.15 -0.79
C ILE A 123 7.38 -0.96 0.67
N THR A 124 8.53 -1.49 1.05
CA THR A 124 9.04 -1.38 2.41
C THR A 124 10.45 -0.86 2.39
N HIS A 125 10.84 -0.12 3.43
CA HIS A 125 12.22 0.35 3.59
C HIS A 125 13.26 -0.79 3.77
N GLU A 126 12.79 -2.02 4.04
CA GLU A 126 13.63 -3.21 4.28
C GLU A 126 13.75 -4.16 3.07
N MET A 127 13.41 -3.69 1.85
CA MET A 127 13.53 -4.50 0.63
C MET A 127 14.96 -4.99 0.36
N SER A 128 15.98 -4.21 0.77
CA SER A 128 17.39 -4.57 0.60
C SER A 128 17.81 -5.82 1.39
N ILE A 129 17.07 -6.18 2.45
CA ILE A 129 17.29 -7.39 3.25
C ILE A 129 16.27 -8.50 2.95
N GLY A 130 15.50 -8.35 1.86
CA GLY A 130 14.56 -9.37 1.38
C GLY A 130 13.17 -9.32 2.01
N LEU A 131 12.85 -8.27 2.77
CA LEU A 131 11.50 -8.05 3.28
C LEU A 131 10.76 -7.16 2.29
N GLY A 132 9.77 -7.74 1.62
CA GLY A 132 9.00 -7.06 0.57
C GLY A 132 9.66 -7.07 -0.82
N PRO A 133 9.07 -6.34 -1.78
CA PRO A 133 7.73 -5.77 -1.68
C PRO A 133 6.68 -6.88 -1.54
N TYR A 134 5.47 -6.53 -1.12
CA TYR A 134 4.37 -7.46 -0.96
C TYR A 134 3.23 -7.13 -1.91
N PHE A 135 2.53 -8.16 -2.38
CA PHE A 135 1.29 -8.02 -3.13
C PHE A 135 0.23 -8.90 -2.48
N ALA A 136 -0.91 -8.32 -2.13
CA ALA A 136 -1.99 -9.00 -1.44
C ALA A 136 -3.32 -8.71 -2.14
N HIS A 137 -4.21 -9.69 -2.13
CA HIS A 137 -5.62 -9.45 -2.44
C HIS A 137 -6.37 -9.14 -1.16
N ALA A 138 -7.43 -8.35 -1.26
CA ALA A 138 -8.30 -8.17 -0.10
C ALA A 138 -8.84 -9.52 0.35
N VAL A 139 -8.97 -9.68 1.66
CA VAL A 139 -9.60 -10.86 2.23
C VAL A 139 -11.08 -10.79 1.85
N ASN A 140 -11.46 -11.55 0.83
CA ASN A 140 -12.86 -11.79 0.56
C ASN A 140 -13.40 -12.60 1.74
N GLU A 141 -14.51 -12.16 2.33
CA GLU A 141 -15.31 -12.97 3.24
C GLU A 141 -15.96 -14.12 2.45
N CYS A 142 -15.16 -15.04 1.92
CA CYS A 142 -15.58 -16.32 1.38
C CYS A 142 -14.46 -17.30 1.72
N GLY A 143 -14.72 -18.06 2.79
CA GLY A 143 -13.75 -18.95 3.41
C GLY A 143 -13.41 -20.18 2.58
N GLU A 144 -12.30 -20.78 2.98
CA GLU A 144 -12.14 -22.23 3.15
C GLU A 144 -11.44 -22.47 4.50
#